data_AF-S9PRJ6-F1
#
_entry.id   AF-S9PRJ6-F1
#
_cell.length_a   1.000
_cell.length_b   1.000
_cell.length_c   1.000
_cell.angle_alpha   90.00
_cell.angle_beta   90.00
_cell.angle_gamma   90.00
#
_symmetry.space_group_name_H-M   'P 1'
#
loop_
_entity.id
_entity.type
_entity.pdbx_description
1 polymer ?
#
loop_
_entity_poly.entity_id
_entity_poly.type
_entity_poly.pdbx_seq_one_letter_code
_entity_poly.pdbx_strand_id
1 'polypeptide(L)'
;MQLHFVFSHLQNSFRAGKAMACVPNCRSVLELSAALYHQGFISSIQRGHIQGPDLVPTPTTRSNVAERRLWLSLKYFEGKPVMKYIRGVSKPSRKVYMTPSELLNFSKGRTVSFVRGLEPAEVAIVETKKGIMGLEDAIREQLGGRVLCRVK
;
A
#
# COMPACT_ATOMS: atom_id res chain seq x y z
N MET A 1 13.15 1.36 -1.98
CA MET A 1 13.60 0.03 -2.44
C MET A 1 12.65 -1.11 -2.01
N GLN A 2 12.00 -1.06 -0.85
CA GLN A 2 11.21 -2.21 -0.32
C GLN A 2 9.75 -2.33 -0.78
N LEU A 3 9.09 -1.29 -1.33
CA LEU A 3 7.63 -1.34 -1.54
C LEU A 3 7.19 -2.42 -2.56
N HIS A 4 7.98 -2.66 -3.61
CA HIS A 4 7.68 -3.69 -4.60
C HIS A 4 7.68 -5.11 -4.01
N PHE A 5 8.61 -5.37 -3.10
CA PHE A 5 8.63 -6.64 -2.37
C PHE A 5 7.36 -6.79 -1.53
N VAL A 6 6.92 -5.72 -0.85
CA VAL A 6 5.68 -5.72 -0.06
C VAL A 6 4.46 -5.98 -0.94
N PHE A 7 4.39 -5.39 -2.14
CA PHE A 7 3.31 -5.64 -3.10
C PHE A 7 3.22 -7.13 -3.45
N SER A 8 4.32 -7.73 -3.89
CA SER A 8 4.36 -9.15 -4.24
C SER A 8 4.10 -10.05 -3.03
N HIS A 9 4.64 -9.70 -1.86
CA HIS A 9 4.43 -10.47 -0.62
C HIS A 9 2.96 -10.46 -0.18
N LEU A 10 2.29 -9.31 -0.24
CA LEU A 10 0.87 -9.21 0.08
C LEU A 10 0.02 -9.95 -0.94
N GLN A 11 0.30 -9.80 -2.24
CA GLN A 11 -0.37 -10.55 -3.30
C GLN A 11 -0.31 -12.06 -3.04
N ASN A 12 0.87 -12.57 -2.69
CA ASN A 12 1.06 -13.99 -2.41
C ASN A 12 0.36 -14.42 -1.11
N SER A 13 0.35 -13.56 -0.10
CA SER A 13 -0.31 -13.85 1.19
C SER A 13 -1.83 -13.92 1.06
N PHE A 14 -2.45 -13.03 0.28
CA PHE A 14 -3.88 -13.10 -0.05
C PHE A 14 -4.22 -14.34 -0.88
N ARG A 15 -3.39 -14.68 -1.87
CA ARG A 15 -3.57 -15.89 -2.69
C ARG A 15 -3.45 -17.18 -1.86
N ALA A 16 -2.57 -17.18 -0.87
CA ALA A 16 -2.39 -18.31 0.05
C ALA A 16 -3.48 -18.40 1.13
N GLY A 17 -4.43 -17.45 1.19
CA GLY A 17 -5.49 -17.46 2.21
C GLY A 17 -4.99 -17.22 3.63
N LYS A 18 -3.85 -16.54 3.80
CA LYS A 18 -3.30 -16.26 5.13
C LYS A 18 -4.16 -15.24 5.88
N ALA A 19 -4.37 -15.45 7.17
CA ALA A 19 -5.06 -14.47 8.02
C ALA A 19 -4.23 -13.18 8.22
N MET A 20 -2.91 -13.32 8.34
CA MET A 20 -1.99 -12.19 8.54
C MET A 20 -0.76 -12.28 7.64
N ALA A 21 -0.18 -11.13 7.32
CA ALA A 21 1.10 -11.01 6.61
C ALA A 21 2.11 -10.21 7.44
N CYS A 22 3.36 -10.66 7.44
CA CYS A 22 4.47 -10.01 8.12
C CYS A 22 5.30 -9.20 7.12
N VAL A 23 5.42 -7.89 7.35
CA VAL A 23 6.17 -6.98 6.47
C VAL A 23 7.21 -6.17 7.26
N PRO A 24 8.25 -5.63 6.61
CA PRO A 24 9.28 -4.85 7.29
C PRO A 24 8.71 -3.62 8.01
N ASN A 25 9.20 -3.32 9.21
CA ASN A 25 8.83 -2.12 9.97
C ASN A 25 9.58 -0.89 9.45
N CYS A 26 9.10 -0.30 8.37
CA CYS A 26 9.66 0.91 7.78
C CYS A 26 8.57 1.97 7.61
N ARG A 27 8.93 3.25 7.69
CA ARG A 27 7.96 4.36 7.60
C ARG A 27 7.11 4.31 6.33
N SER A 28 7.72 4.12 5.17
CA SER A 28 7.00 4.03 3.90
C SER A 28 6.08 2.81 3.81
N VAL A 29 6.46 1.68 4.43
CA VAL A 29 5.60 0.49 4.50
C VAL A 29 4.43 0.72 5.46
N LEU A 30 4.66 1.42 6.57
CA LEU A 30 3.61 1.83 7.50
C LEU A 30 2.61 2.76 6.83
N GLU A 31 3.08 3.79 6.12
CA GLU A 31 2.21 4.75 5.41
C GLU A 31 1.43 4.06 4.28
N LEU A 32 2.06 3.17 3.51
CA LEU A 32 1.37 2.32 2.53
C LEU A 32 0.28 1.46 3.19
N SER A 33 0.61 0.82 4.31
CA SER A 33 -0.31 -0.05 5.04
C SER A 33 -1.49 0.77 5.58
N ALA A 34 -1.23 1.96 6.14
CA ALA A 34 -2.27 2.89 6.58
C ALA A 34 -3.18 3.30 5.42
N ALA A 35 -2.63 3.63 4.25
CA ALA A 35 -3.43 3.91 3.06
C ALA A 35 -4.31 2.73 2.66
N LEU A 36 -3.78 1.49 2.67
CA LEU A 36 -4.57 0.28 2.40
C LEU A 36 -5.66 0.03 3.44
N TYR A 37 -5.41 0.36 4.71
CA TYR A 37 -6.39 0.25 5.79
C TYR A 37 -7.52 1.27 5.63
N HIS A 38 -7.19 2.53 5.36
CA HIS A 38 -8.18 3.58 5.12
C HIS A 38 -9.06 3.29 3.90
N GLN A 39 -8.49 2.66 2.86
CA GLN A 39 -9.23 2.22 1.67
C GLN A 39 -9.98 0.89 1.88
N GLY A 40 -9.85 0.25 3.06
CA GLY A 40 -10.61 -0.93 3.44
C GLY A 40 -10.12 -2.28 2.89
N PHE A 41 -8.90 -2.34 2.32
CA PHE A 41 -8.30 -3.56 1.79
C PHE A 41 -7.72 -4.48 2.87
N ILE A 42 -7.28 -3.91 3.99
CA ILE A 42 -6.77 -4.66 5.15
C ILE A 42 -7.59 -4.32 6.40
N SER A 43 -7.68 -5.28 7.33
CA SER A 43 -8.56 -5.17 8.51
C SER A 43 -7.88 -4.47 9.69
N SER A 44 -6.57 -4.63 9.88
CA SER A 44 -5.82 -3.97 10.95
C SER A 44 -4.32 -3.98 10.69
N ILE A 45 -3.61 -3.08 11.38
CA ILE A 45 -2.16 -2.94 11.35
C ILE A 45 -1.66 -3.05 12.79
N GLN A 46 -0.75 -3.97 13.04
CA GLN A 46 -0.15 -4.19 14.36
C GLN A 46 1.37 -4.19 14.24
N ARG A 47 2.08 -3.72 15.27
CA ARG A 47 3.54 -3.89 15.38
C ARG A 47 3.83 -5.22 16.06
N GLY A 48 4.98 -5.81 15.76
CA GLY A 48 5.36 -7.10 16.31
C GLY A 48 6.83 -7.40 16.21
N HIS A 49 7.15 -8.61 16.66
CA HIS A 49 8.41 -9.29 16.42
C HIS A 49 8.37 -10.07 15.08
N ILE A 50 9.50 -10.64 14.65
CA ILE A 50 9.56 -11.52 13.47
C ILE A 50 8.62 -12.73 13.62
N GLN A 51 8.45 -13.22 14.85
CA GLN A 51 7.70 -14.43 15.16
C GLN A 51 6.18 -14.20 15.25
N GLY A 52 5.73 -12.99 15.57
CA GLY A 52 4.32 -12.71 15.78
C GLY A 52 4.01 -11.24 16.10
N PRO A 53 2.73 -10.85 16.05
CA PRO A 53 2.28 -9.54 16.52
C PRO A 53 2.50 -9.40 18.03
N ASP A 54 2.79 -8.17 18.48
CA ASP A 54 2.94 -7.89 19.90
C ASP A 54 1.56 -7.89 20.57
N LEU A 55 1.40 -8.64 21.67
CA LEU A 55 0.18 -8.58 22.50
C LEU A 55 0.09 -7.27 23.29
N VAL A 56 1.25 -6.78 23.73
CA VAL A 56 1.41 -5.52 24.46
C VAL A 56 2.36 -4.63 23.65
N PRO A 57 2.01 -3.36 23.39
CA PRO A 57 2.87 -2.46 22.61
C PRO A 57 4.27 -2.35 23.21
N THR A 58 5.27 -2.88 22.50
CA THR A 58 6.66 -2.80 22.95
C THR A 58 7.38 -1.66 22.22
N PRO A 59 8.11 -0.78 22.93
CA PRO A 59 8.81 0.32 22.29
C PRO A 59 9.90 -0.19 21.33
N THR A 60 10.05 0.51 20.20
CA THR A 60 11.13 0.26 19.24
C THR A 60 12.40 0.94 19.75
N THR A 61 13.39 0.14 20.14
CA THR A 61 14.69 0.59 20.65
C THR A 61 15.81 0.17 19.69
N ARG A 62 17.02 0.69 19.89
CA ARG A 62 18.18 0.33 19.05
C ARG A 62 18.51 -1.17 19.11
N SER A 63 18.24 -1.84 20.23
CA SER A 63 18.52 -3.27 20.41
C SER A 63 17.53 -4.17 19.69
N ASN A 64 16.24 -3.78 19.57
CA ASN A 64 15.19 -4.64 19.01
C ASN A 64 14.76 -4.26 17.58
N VAL A 65 15.24 -3.14 17.03
CA VAL A 65 14.78 -2.60 15.73
C VAL A 65 14.89 -3.59 14.57
N ALA A 66 15.94 -4.42 14.54
CA ALA A 66 16.16 -5.41 13.49
C ALA A 66 15.06 -6.49 13.45
N GLU A 67 14.52 -6.81 14.62
CA GLU A 67 13.50 -7.83 14.83
C GLU A 67 12.08 -7.27 14.71
N ARG A 68 11.91 -5.94 14.63
CA ARG A 68 10.58 -5.34 14.50
C ARG A 68 9.98 -5.56 13.13
N ARG A 69 8.70 -5.92 13.12
CA ARG A 69 7.87 -6.13 11.92
C ARG A 69 6.51 -5.48 12.07
N LEU A 70 5.85 -5.28 10.95
CA LEU A 70 4.45 -4.91 10.88
C LEU A 70 3.65 -6.15 10.50
N TRP A 71 2.61 -6.42 11.26
CA TRP A 71 1.67 -7.49 11.04
C TRP A 71 0.37 -6.89 10.51
N LEU A 72 0.00 -7.31 9.31
CA LEU A 72 -1.18 -6.82 8.59
C LEU A 72 -2.23 -7.91 8.57
N SER A 73 -3.41 -7.63 9.13
CA SER A 73 -4.54 -8.56 9.07
C SER A 73 -5.22 -8.44 7.71
N LEU A 74 -5.23 -9.54 6.96
CA LEU A 74 -5.76 -9.59 5.61
C LEU A 74 -7.28 -9.77 5.65
N LYS A 75 -7.98 -9.06 4.77
CA LYS A 75 -9.45 -9.04 4.75
C LYS A 75 -10.00 -9.98 3.68
N TYR A 76 -10.95 -10.83 4.06
CA TYR A 76 -11.65 -11.73 3.17
C TYR A 76 -13.15 -11.52 3.30
N PHE A 77 -13.88 -11.65 2.21
CA PHE A 77 -15.33 -11.55 2.15
C PHE A 77 -15.85 -12.75 1.36
N GLU A 78 -16.78 -13.51 1.95
CA GLU A 78 -17.34 -14.74 1.36
C GLU A 78 -16.26 -15.72 0.87
N GLY A 79 -15.20 -15.90 1.66
CA GLY A 79 -14.07 -16.78 1.32
C GLY A 79 -13.16 -16.25 0.19
N LYS A 80 -13.42 -15.06 -0.36
CA LYS A 80 -12.60 -14.42 -1.39
C LYS A 80 -11.75 -13.28 -0.79
N PRO A 81 -10.51 -13.08 -1.26
CA PRO A 81 -9.69 -11.96 -0.80
C PRO A 81 -10.32 -10.63 -1.24
N VAL A 82 -10.42 -9.68 -0.31
CA VAL A 82 -10.89 -8.32 -0.64
C VAL A 82 -9.92 -7.62 -1.59
N MET A 83 -8.62 -7.87 -1.44
CA MET A 83 -7.59 -7.42 -2.37
C MET A 83 -7.25 -8.55 -3.36
N LYS A 84 -7.81 -8.48 -4.56
CA LYS A 84 -7.52 -9.37 -5.69
C LYS A 84 -6.12 -9.17 -6.24
N TYR A 85 -5.69 -7.92 -6.39
CA TYR A 85 -4.32 -7.63 -6.76
C TYR A 85 -3.76 -6.30 -6.28
N ILE A 86 -2.43 -6.26 -6.21
CA ILE A 86 -1.64 -5.04 -6.04
C ILE A 86 -0.54 -5.01 -7.11
N ARG A 87 -0.58 -3.99 -7.97
CA ARG A 87 0.36 -3.84 -9.08
C ARG A 87 1.12 -2.53 -8.99
N GLY A 88 2.44 -2.60 -8.91
CA GLY A 88 3.31 -1.43 -8.94
C GLY A 88 3.19 -0.69 -10.28
N VAL A 89 2.90 0.61 -10.22
CA VAL A 89 2.89 1.52 -11.38
C VAL A 89 4.28 2.12 -11.57
N SER A 90 4.82 2.74 -10.52
CA SER A 90 6.21 3.23 -10.52
C SER A 90 7.18 2.13 -10.16
N LYS A 91 8.05 1.72 -11.08
CA LYS A 91 9.13 0.75 -10.84
C LYS A 91 10.44 1.45 -10.44
N PRO A 92 11.39 0.76 -9.79
CA PRO A 92 12.70 1.36 -9.49
C PRO A 92 13.43 1.84 -10.76
N SER A 93 13.28 1.11 -11.86
CA SER A 93 13.85 1.45 -13.18
C SER A 93 13.17 2.65 -13.85
N ARG A 94 11.87 2.85 -13.61
CA ARG A 94 11.09 3.95 -14.18
C ARG A 94 10.02 4.41 -13.20
N LYS A 95 10.29 5.54 -12.55
CA LYS A 95 9.34 6.21 -11.65
C LYS A 95 8.32 6.99 -12.49
N VAL A 96 7.06 6.94 -12.08
CA VAL A 96 5.96 7.64 -12.73
C VAL A 96 5.47 8.73 -11.77
N TYR A 97 5.72 9.98 -12.15
CA TYR A 97 5.21 11.15 -11.46
C TYR A 97 4.05 11.75 -12.24
N MET A 98 3.05 12.24 -11.51
CA MET A 98 1.88 12.91 -12.08
C MET A 98 1.59 14.19 -11.29
N THR A 99 1.26 15.24 -12.03
CA THR A 99 0.74 16.50 -11.52
C THR A 99 -0.71 16.33 -11.00
N PRO A 100 -1.24 17.27 -10.21
CA PRO A 100 -2.64 17.18 -9.73
C PRO A 100 -3.67 17.01 -10.85
N SER A 101 -3.49 17.72 -11.97
CA SER A 101 -4.38 17.64 -13.15
C SER A 101 -4.26 16.28 -13.86
N GLU A 102 -3.05 15.74 -13.94
CA GLU A 102 -2.79 14.39 -14.46
C GLU A 102 -3.40 13.30 -13.57
N LEU A 103 -3.32 13.43 -12.24
CA LEU A 103 -3.95 12.50 -11.30
C LEU A 103 -5.48 12.50 -11.45
N LEU A 104 -6.09 13.66 -11.67
CA LEU A 104 -7.52 13.76 -11.95
C LEU A 104 -7.90 13.06 -13.26
N ASN A 105 -7.11 13.25 -14.32
CA ASN A 105 -7.34 12.55 -15.58
C ASN A 105 -7.14 11.02 -15.44
N PHE A 106 -6.13 10.61 -14.66
CA PHE A 106 -5.84 9.22 -14.36
C PHE A 106 -6.97 8.54 -13.58
N SER A 107 -7.56 9.25 -12.59
CA SER A 107 -8.76 8.81 -11.85
C SER A 107 -9.97 8.62 -12.76
N LYS A 108 -10.14 9.49 -13.77
CA LYS A 108 -11.20 9.40 -14.80
C LYS A 108 -10.97 8.30 -15.84
N GLY A 109 -9.98 7.43 -15.65
CA GLY A 109 -9.67 6.33 -16.58
C GLY A 109 -8.92 6.75 -17.85
N ARG A 110 -8.49 8.01 -17.97
CA ARG A 110 -7.70 8.48 -19.13
C ARG A 110 -6.26 8.01 -19.01
N THR A 111 -5.65 7.65 -20.14
CA THR A 111 -4.23 7.31 -20.21
C THR A 111 -3.39 8.57 -20.01
N VAL A 112 -2.44 8.52 -19.08
CA VAL A 112 -1.56 9.64 -18.73
C VAL A 112 -0.13 9.14 -18.64
N SER A 113 0.82 9.83 -19.29
CA SER A 113 2.26 9.52 -19.19
C SER A 113 2.57 8.04 -19.43
N PHE A 114 1.95 7.46 -20.46
CA PHE A 114 2.08 6.05 -20.88
C PHE A 114 1.50 5.02 -19.90
N VAL A 115 0.79 5.47 -18.87
CA VAL A 115 0.10 4.61 -17.89
C VAL A 115 -1.40 4.66 -18.19
N ARG A 116 -1.99 3.49 -18.46
CA ARG A 116 -3.44 3.34 -18.60
C ARG A 116 -4.14 3.81 -17.32
N GLY A 117 -5.20 4.58 -17.46
CA GLY A 117 -5.99 5.10 -16.34
C GLY A 117 -6.55 4.01 -15.43
N LEU A 118 -7.15 4.44 -14.32
CA LEU A 118 -7.79 3.51 -13.39
C LEU A 118 -8.99 2.82 -14.03
N GLU A 119 -9.11 1.52 -13.79
CA GLU A 119 -10.31 0.76 -14.10
C GLU A 119 -11.35 0.89 -12.96
N PRO A 120 -12.64 0.59 -13.21
CA PRO A 120 -13.65 0.55 -12.16
C PRO A 120 -13.24 -0.38 -11.02
N ALA A 121 -13.48 0.09 -9.79
CA ALA A 121 -13.09 -0.54 -8.53
C ALA A 121 -11.56 -0.70 -8.32
N GLU A 122 -10.72 -0.08 -9.14
CA GLU A 122 -9.31 0.11 -8.78
C GLU A 122 -9.12 1.37 -7.93
N VAL A 123 -8.24 1.27 -6.94
CA VAL A 123 -7.73 2.41 -6.18
C VAL A 123 -6.24 2.54 -6.46
N ALA A 124 -5.76 3.76 -6.73
CA ALA A 124 -4.34 4.03 -6.78
C ALA A 124 -3.84 4.63 -5.48
N ILE A 125 -2.58 4.31 -5.16
CA ILE A 125 -1.86 4.87 -4.02
C ILE A 125 -0.75 5.75 -4.55
N VAL A 126 -0.64 6.96 -3.99
CA VAL A 126 0.28 8.01 -4.46
C VAL A 126 1.18 8.45 -3.30
N GLU A 127 2.48 8.56 -3.57
CA GLU A 127 3.44 9.20 -2.67
C GLU A 127 3.50 10.70 -3.00
N THR A 128 3.03 11.51 -2.08
CA THR A 128 3.02 12.97 -2.18
C THR A 128 4.05 13.57 -1.23
N LYS A 129 4.21 14.90 -1.25
CA LYS A 129 5.04 15.63 -0.29
C LYS A 129 4.61 15.47 1.18
N LYS A 130 3.36 15.06 1.43
CA LYS A 130 2.80 14.85 2.78
C LYS A 130 2.85 13.38 3.23
N GLY A 131 3.31 12.47 2.37
CA GLY A 131 3.35 11.03 2.64
C GLY A 131 2.55 10.23 1.61
N ILE A 132 2.41 8.93 1.89
CA ILE A 132 1.68 7.99 1.03
C ILE A 132 0.19 8.00 1.39
N MET A 133 -0.67 8.22 0.39
CA MET A 133 -2.12 8.33 0.55
C MET A 133 -2.88 7.78 -0.66
N GLY A 134 -4.21 7.70 -0.56
CA GLY A 134 -5.07 7.34 -1.69
C GLY A 134 -5.07 8.41 -2.77
N LEU A 135 -5.33 8.01 -4.02
CA LEU A 135 -5.43 8.92 -5.16
C LEU A 135 -6.48 10.02 -4.92
N GLU A 136 -7.63 9.66 -4.35
CA GLU A 136 -8.72 10.60 -4.09
C GLU A 136 -8.32 11.66 -3.07
N ASP A 137 -7.59 11.28 -2.03
CA ASP A 137 -7.08 12.20 -1.02
C ASP A 137 -6.04 13.16 -1.62
N ALA A 138 -5.14 12.64 -2.46
CA ALA A 138 -4.18 13.47 -3.18
C ALA A 138 -4.86 14.49 -4.11
N ILE A 139 -5.92 14.09 -4.81
CA ILE A 139 -6.72 14.99 -5.67
C ILE A 139 -7.43 16.05 -4.83
N ARG A 140 -8.06 15.65 -3.71
CA ARG A 140 -8.77 16.56 -2.80
C ARG A 140 -7.85 17.64 -2.24
N GLU A 141 -6.62 17.26 -1.90
CA GLU A 141 -5.59 18.18 -1.40
C GLU A 141 -4.82 18.91 -2.52
N GLN A 142 -5.17 18.70 -3.79
CA GLN A 142 -4.49 19.28 -4.96
C GLN A 142 -2.98 18.98 -4.98
N LEU A 143 -2.60 17.77 -4.57
CA LEU A 143 -1.22 17.32 -4.51
C LEU A 143 -0.88 16.41 -5.69
N GLY A 144 0.25 16.71 -6.34
CA GLY A 144 0.90 15.78 -7.27
C GLY A 144 1.78 14.79 -6.52
N GLY A 145 2.29 13.79 -7.23
CA GLY A 145 3.16 12.80 -6.61
C GLY A 145 3.56 11.65 -7.50
N ARG A 146 4.25 10.68 -6.89
CA ARG A 146 4.66 9.44 -7.55
C ARG A 146 3.56 8.39 -7.37
N VAL A 147 3.03 7.88 -8.48
CA VAL A 147 1.99 6.83 -8.43
C VAL A 147 2.66 5.49 -8.10
N LEU A 148 2.41 4.95 -6.91
CA LEU A 148 3.09 3.77 -6.40
C LEU A 148 2.54 2.49 -7.01
N CYS A 149 1.24 2.25 -6.79
CA CYS A 149 0.56 1.04 -7.19
C CYS A 149 -0.93 1.32 -7.46
N ARG A 150 -1.54 0.38 -8.15
CA ARG A 150 -2.99 0.22 -8.28
C ARG A 150 -3.41 -1.07 -7.58
N VAL A 151 -4.55 -1.02 -6.89
CA VAL A 151 -5.06 -2.06 -6.03
C VAL A 151 -6.52 -2.33 -6.38
N LYS A 152 -6.91 -3.60 -6.40
CA LYS A 152 -8.28 -4.08 -6.62
C LYS A 152 -8.53 -5.32 -5.78
#